data_AF-A0A6G3Z721-F1
#
_entry.id   AF-A0A6G3Z721-F1
#
_cell.length_a   1.000
_cell.length_b   1.000
_cell.length_c   1.000
_cell.angle_alpha   90.00
_cell.angle_beta   90.00
_cell.angle_gamma   90.00
#
_symmetry.space_group_name_H-M   'P 1'
#
loop_
_entity.id
_entity.type
_entity.pdbx_description
1 polymer ?
#
loop_
_entity_poly.entity_id
_entity_poly.type
_entity_poly.pdbx_seq_one_letter_code
_entity_poly.pdbx_strand_id
1 'polypeptide(L)'
;MTTQPNTPTSALRWVLQFDGVDDYVELPPASVPSGNQITCSFWAFGGDALPTNNSIFAAFDMTGTRLLNIHLPWGDGCIYVDCGCANGTYDRLSKQSNPAEFKGKWAHWAFTKNCATGEMKLYLNGALWHSTSGKTLPIPNTIRAQFGCYTAGSHHYQGMLAEVQFWNYARSQAEIQQSMNRALTGTETGLVSYYPMQRGSGNTILNRVGNTHHGTMKGAIWMSTAGLSIAPVSVSPPQPTTPPITPVTPITTSPAPLSILESRQSVLKLGQNHQGIAVGSGALQGQFTLEAWIFPSSLAGQQVILADGEALFYLEGGDLKFRASAATEPITSINAGLSASKWYHAVVVCSGPQPGGTKLYLSGAQNDNQVAIGAIASGGSTYIGGHPDLPDAQFQGYLTEVRVWRLARSLADIKANMFYRLTGRELGLIRYWPLNEGFGNKIVDKTTSRFPGDLMGELTCEEVDVPLKLKLEPQERLTRSTGLEDYGYWYREMAKQQKAKAQADPPFLRGRIWR
;
A
#
# COMPACT_ATOMS: atom_id res chain seq x y z
N MET A 1 21.55 -44.71 -7.72
CA MET A 1 21.27 -43.70 -6.69
C MET A 1 19.95 -43.06 -7.03
N THR A 2 18.95 -43.25 -6.18
CA THR A 2 17.59 -42.74 -6.31
C THR A 2 17.58 -41.23 -6.07
N THR A 3 17.01 -40.47 -7.00
CA THR A 3 16.71 -39.06 -6.82
C THR A 3 15.56 -38.92 -5.83
N GLN A 4 15.84 -38.36 -4.65
CA GLN A 4 14.82 -37.94 -3.69
C GLN A 4 13.94 -36.84 -4.31
N PRO A 5 12.60 -36.89 -4.17
CA PRO A 5 11.74 -35.81 -4.60
C PRO A 5 11.90 -34.61 -3.65
N ASN A 6 12.04 -33.41 -4.23
CA ASN A 6 12.01 -32.15 -3.49
C ASN A 6 10.63 -31.98 -2.82
N THR A 7 10.53 -32.33 -1.53
CA THR A 7 9.38 -31.95 -0.71
C THR A 7 9.43 -30.44 -0.48
N PRO A 8 8.40 -29.66 -0.85
CA PRO A 8 8.37 -28.23 -0.54
C PRO A 8 8.32 -28.07 0.98
N THR A 9 9.37 -27.51 1.57
CA THR A 9 9.37 -27.05 2.96
C THR A 9 8.27 -26.00 3.12
N SER A 10 7.26 -26.30 3.92
CA SER A 10 6.19 -25.37 4.27
C SER A 10 6.80 -24.17 5.00
N ALA A 11 6.69 -22.98 4.40
CA ALA A 11 7.19 -21.76 5.02
C ALA A 11 6.46 -21.51 6.36
N LEU A 12 7.22 -21.36 7.44
CA LEU A 12 6.67 -21.01 8.75
C LEU A 12 6.04 -19.61 8.70
N ARG A 13 4.90 -19.44 9.38
CA ARG A 13 4.17 -18.17 9.49
C ARG A 13 4.03 -17.75 10.94
N TRP A 14 4.18 -16.45 11.18
CA TRP A 14 3.86 -15.85 12.48
C TRP A 14 2.35 -15.74 12.65
N VAL A 15 1.90 -16.14 13.84
CA VAL A 15 0.50 -16.12 14.27
C VAL A 15 0.46 -15.70 15.74
N LEU A 16 -0.74 -15.40 16.24
CA LEU A 16 -0.97 -15.22 17.66
C LEU A 16 -1.61 -16.47 18.25
N GLN A 17 -1.03 -16.97 19.32
CA GLN A 17 -1.58 -18.07 20.11
C GLN A 17 -2.29 -17.51 21.34
N PHE A 18 -3.46 -18.09 21.61
CA PHE A 18 -4.33 -17.82 22.75
C PHE A 18 -4.51 -19.11 23.56
N ASP A 19 -4.27 -19.05 24.85
CA ASP A 19 -4.29 -20.20 25.75
C ASP A 19 -5.68 -20.56 26.31
N GLY A 20 -6.65 -19.64 26.17
CA GLY A 20 -8.01 -19.81 26.67
C GLY A 20 -8.22 -19.39 28.13
N VAL A 21 -7.29 -18.65 28.75
CA VAL A 21 -7.35 -18.26 30.16
C VAL A 21 -7.53 -16.75 30.32
N ASP A 22 -6.57 -15.93 29.86
CA ASP A 22 -6.60 -14.47 30.00
C ASP A 22 -6.15 -13.71 28.74
N ASP A 23 -5.86 -14.45 27.66
CA ASP A 23 -5.33 -13.91 26.42
C ASP A 23 -6.35 -13.13 25.58
N TYR A 24 -6.00 -11.91 25.18
CA TYR A 24 -6.74 -11.14 24.20
C TYR A 24 -5.90 -10.05 23.52
N VAL A 25 -6.47 -9.45 22.49
CA VAL A 25 -5.94 -8.26 21.85
C VAL A 25 -6.99 -7.16 21.92
N GLU A 26 -6.60 -6.05 22.53
CA GLU A 26 -7.40 -4.83 22.53
C GLU A 26 -7.24 -4.12 21.18
N LEU A 27 -8.36 -3.77 20.56
CA LEU A 27 -8.40 -3.04 19.30
C LEU A 27 -8.84 -1.59 19.55
N PRO A 28 -8.20 -0.61 18.90
CA PRO A 28 -8.73 0.75 18.86
C PRO A 28 -10.15 0.75 18.27
N PRO A 29 -11.08 1.59 18.76
CA PRO A 29 -12.49 1.48 18.37
C PRO A 29 -12.73 1.62 16.86
N ALA A 30 -11.94 2.45 16.18
CA ALA A 30 -12.01 2.65 14.73
C ALA A 30 -11.60 1.43 13.90
N SER A 31 -11.13 0.35 14.53
CA SER A 31 -10.75 -0.88 13.84
C SER A 31 -11.95 -1.67 13.31
N VAL A 32 -13.11 -1.47 13.93
CA VAL A 32 -14.38 -2.09 13.52
C VAL A 32 -15.23 -1.02 12.82
N PRO A 33 -15.60 -1.21 11.54
CA PRO A 33 -16.38 -0.23 10.81
C PRO A 33 -17.80 -0.09 11.36
N SER A 34 -18.32 1.13 11.31
CA SER A 34 -19.75 1.41 11.49
C SER A 34 -20.45 1.58 10.15
N GLY A 35 -21.78 1.54 10.15
CA GLY A 35 -22.62 1.73 8.98
C GLY A 35 -23.60 0.57 8.76
N ASN A 36 -23.89 0.28 7.49
CA ASN A 36 -24.93 -0.68 7.10
C ASN A 36 -24.38 -1.98 6.50
N GLN A 37 -23.06 -2.12 6.44
CA GLN A 37 -22.41 -3.29 5.87
C GLN A 37 -21.08 -3.55 6.57
N ILE A 38 -20.69 -4.82 6.63
CA ILE A 38 -19.40 -5.23 7.18
C ILE A 38 -18.97 -6.57 6.60
N THR A 39 -17.66 -6.78 6.51
CA THR A 39 -17.04 -8.11 6.43
C THR A 39 -15.98 -8.25 7.51
N CYS A 40 -16.03 -9.33 8.29
CA CYS A 40 -14.93 -9.74 9.18
C CYS A 40 -14.37 -11.07 8.65
N SER A 41 -13.08 -11.13 8.33
CA SER A 41 -12.43 -12.36 7.84
C SER A 41 -11.10 -12.63 8.52
N PHE A 42 -10.81 -13.89 8.78
CA PHE A 42 -9.62 -14.30 9.53
C PHE A 42 -9.34 -15.79 9.33
N TRP A 43 -8.08 -16.18 9.55
CA TRP A 43 -7.72 -17.58 9.75
C TRP A 43 -7.74 -17.91 11.24
N ALA A 44 -8.37 -19.04 11.58
CA ALA A 44 -8.38 -19.56 12.93
C ALA A 44 -7.93 -21.03 12.94
N PHE A 45 -7.09 -21.37 13.90
CA PHE A 45 -6.81 -22.74 14.30
C PHE A 45 -7.53 -22.99 15.62
N GLY A 46 -8.48 -23.91 15.65
CA GLY A 46 -9.21 -24.27 16.87
C GLY A 46 -8.40 -25.23 17.72
N GLY A 47 -8.15 -24.88 18.98
CA GLY A 47 -7.47 -25.78 19.90
C GLY A 47 -8.40 -26.86 20.46
N ASP A 48 -7.81 -27.80 21.20
CA ASP A 48 -8.48 -29.03 21.63
C ASP A 48 -9.64 -28.80 22.61
N ALA A 49 -9.59 -27.68 23.35
CA ALA A 49 -10.57 -27.34 24.36
C ALA A 49 -11.95 -27.00 23.77
N LEU A 50 -12.02 -26.47 22.55
CA LEU A 50 -13.28 -26.11 21.88
C LEU A 50 -14.19 -27.35 21.73
N PRO A 51 -15.52 -27.25 21.60
CA PRO A 51 -16.33 -26.09 21.89
C PRO A 51 -16.22 -25.68 23.37
N THR A 52 -16.09 -24.40 23.61
CA THR A 52 -16.18 -23.79 24.95
C THR A 52 -16.94 -22.49 24.84
N ASN A 53 -17.35 -21.92 25.98
CA ASN A 53 -17.87 -20.56 25.97
C ASN A 53 -16.72 -19.57 25.69
N ASN A 54 -16.56 -19.17 24.43
CA ASN A 54 -15.54 -18.22 23.98
C ASN A 54 -16.15 -17.11 23.13
N SER A 55 -15.42 -16.02 22.95
CA SER A 55 -15.62 -15.08 21.86
C SER A 55 -14.30 -14.83 21.15
N ILE A 56 -14.27 -15.11 19.85
CA ILE A 56 -13.10 -14.81 19.02
C ILE A 56 -13.04 -13.32 18.68
N PHE A 57 -14.19 -12.65 18.55
CA PHE A 57 -14.31 -11.20 18.39
C PHE A 57 -15.42 -10.66 19.27
N ALA A 58 -15.22 -9.49 19.88
CA ALA A 58 -16.25 -8.76 20.60
C ALA A 58 -16.08 -7.26 20.40
N ALA A 59 -17.18 -6.57 20.12
CA ALA A 59 -17.24 -5.12 20.06
C ALA A 59 -18.55 -4.59 20.67
N PHE A 60 -18.46 -3.39 21.24
CA PHE A 60 -19.53 -2.77 22.03
C PHE A 60 -19.77 -1.32 21.61
N ASP A 61 -21.03 -0.91 21.67
CA ASP A 61 -21.46 0.46 21.42
C ASP A 61 -21.36 1.33 22.67
N MET A 62 -21.68 2.61 22.56
CA MET A 62 -21.56 3.59 23.64
C MET A 62 -22.37 3.26 24.91
N THR A 63 -23.38 2.40 24.80
CA THR A 63 -24.21 1.95 25.93
C THR A 63 -23.67 0.68 26.59
N GLY A 64 -22.56 0.13 26.06
CA GLY A 64 -22.05 -1.18 26.43
C GLY A 64 -22.82 -2.33 25.79
N THR A 65 -23.73 -2.06 24.86
CA THR A 65 -24.48 -3.09 24.14
C THR A 65 -23.56 -3.74 23.10
N ARG A 66 -23.67 -5.06 22.99
CA ARG A 66 -22.93 -5.87 22.02
C ARG A 66 -23.34 -5.50 20.59
N LEU A 67 -22.39 -5.01 19.79
CA LEU A 67 -22.61 -4.68 18.38
C LEU A 67 -22.02 -5.70 17.42
N LEU A 68 -20.96 -6.42 17.82
CA LEU A 68 -20.37 -7.54 17.08
C LEU A 68 -19.90 -8.58 18.09
N ASN A 69 -20.29 -9.83 17.92
CA ASN A 69 -19.66 -10.94 18.62
C ASN A 69 -19.66 -12.19 17.74
N ILE A 70 -18.51 -12.85 17.69
CA ILE A 70 -18.35 -14.13 17.01
C ILE A 70 -17.93 -15.16 18.04
N HIS A 71 -18.74 -16.22 18.19
CA HIS A 71 -18.44 -17.39 19.00
C HIS A 71 -18.03 -18.53 18.06
N LEU A 72 -16.84 -19.12 18.24
CA LEU A 72 -16.28 -20.04 17.24
C LEU A 72 -15.72 -21.35 17.84
N PRO A 73 -16.57 -22.37 18.06
CA PRO A 73 -18.00 -22.29 18.39
C PRO A 73 -18.21 -22.03 19.90
N TRP A 74 -19.44 -21.70 20.31
CA TRP A 74 -19.84 -21.66 21.73
C TRP A 74 -19.86 -23.07 22.34
N GLY A 75 -20.03 -23.18 23.68
CA GLY A 75 -19.95 -24.46 24.42
C GLY A 75 -20.99 -25.52 24.02
N ASP A 76 -22.07 -25.12 23.34
CA ASP A 76 -23.08 -26.01 22.77
C ASP A 76 -22.73 -26.54 21.36
N GLY A 77 -21.59 -26.10 20.80
CA GLY A 77 -21.14 -26.44 19.45
C GLY A 77 -21.73 -25.57 18.35
N CYS A 78 -22.58 -24.59 18.66
CA CYS A 78 -23.08 -23.64 17.67
C CYS A 78 -22.05 -22.53 17.41
N ILE A 79 -21.88 -22.19 16.14
CA ILE A 79 -21.20 -20.94 15.76
C ILE A 79 -22.27 -19.85 15.72
N TYR A 80 -22.03 -18.77 16.45
CA TYR A 80 -22.91 -17.62 16.53
C TYR A 80 -22.18 -16.39 16.01
N VAL A 81 -22.86 -15.61 15.18
CA VAL A 81 -22.41 -14.29 14.76
C VAL A 81 -23.52 -13.28 15.06
N ASP A 82 -23.26 -12.41 16.03
CA ASP A 82 -24.11 -11.28 16.37
C ASP A 82 -23.53 -10.04 15.69
N CYS A 83 -24.33 -9.25 14.97
CA CYS A 83 -23.83 -8.04 14.33
C CYS A 83 -24.92 -6.99 14.05
N GLY A 84 -24.65 -5.76 14.45
CA GLY A 84 -25.60 -4.65 14.42
C GLY A 84 -26.45 -4.64 15.69
N CYS A 85 -26.76 -3.46 16.19
CA CYS A 85 -27.58 -3.31 17.38
C CYS A 85 -28.45 -2.06 17.35
N ALA A 86 -29.65 -2.18 17.91
CA ALA A 86 -30.56 -1.09 18.16
C ALA A 86 -31.49 -1.47 19.32
N ASN A 87 -31.82 -0.51 20.18
CA ASN A 87 -32.77 -0.67 21.30
C ASN A 87 -32.45 -1.87 22.21
N GLY A 88 -31.17 -2.11 22.51
CA GLY A 88 -30.73 -3.23 23.35
C GLY A 88 -30.81 -4.62 22.69
N THR A 89 -31.08 -4.68 21.39
CA THR A 89 -31.17 -5.93 20.60
C THR A 89 -30.04 -6.02 19.58
N TYR A 90 -29.82 -7.21 19.00
CA TYR A 90 -28.85 -7.46 17.94
C TYR A 90 -29.36 -8.48 16.93
N ASP A 91 -28.83 -8.44 15.71
CA ASP A 91 -29.08 -9.47 14.70
C ASP A 91 -28.14 -10.64 14.89
N ARG A 92 -28.66 -11.86 14.73
CA ARG A 92 -27.92 -13.11 14.91
C ARG A 92 -28.02 -14.02 13.69
N LEU A 93 -26.88 -14.60 13.30
CA LEU A 93 -26.75 -15.80 12.47
C LEU A 93 -26.20 -16.93 13.34
N SER A 94 -26.80 -18.12 13.28
CA SER A 94 -26.35 -19.27 14.06
C SER A 94 -26.57 -20.59 13.34
N LYS A 95 -25.62 -21.52 13.45
CA LYS A 95 -25.75 -22.89 12.94
C LYS A 95 -24.84 -23.83 13.74
N GLN A 96 -25.28 -25.08 13.91
CA GLN A 96 -24.47 -26.12 14.54
C GLN A 96 -23.24 -26.43 13.71
N SER A 97 -22.07 -26.46 14.35
CA SER A 97 -20.79 -26.79 13.71
C SER A 97 -20.43 -28.26 13.85
N ASN A 98 -19.50 -28.71 13.01
CA ASN A 98 -18.83 -29.99 13.17
C ASN A 98 -17.40 -29.73 13.69
N PRO A 99 -16.94 -30.39 14.78
CA PRO A 99 -15.56 -30.27 15.28
C PRO A 99 -14.49 -30.47 14.19
N ALA A 100 -14.76 -31.33 13.21
CA ALA A 100 -13.90 -31.54 12.06
C ALA A 100 -13.76 -30.33 11.14
N GLU A 101 -14.46 -29.21 11.35
CA GLU A 101 -14.34 -27.97 10.58
C GLU A 101 -13.28 -27.02 11.16
N PHE A 102 -13.03 -27.06 12.47
CA PHE A 102 -12.19 -26.06 13.17
C PHE A 102 -11.12 -26.64 14.11
N LYS A 103 -11.29 -27.85 14.66
CA LYS A 103 -10.32 -28.41 15.62
C LYS A 103 -9.04 -28.88 14.93
N GLY A 104 -7.89 -28.54 15.53
CA GLY A 104 -6.59 -29.09 15.15
C GLY A 104 -6.13 -28.71 13.76
N LYS A 105 -6.75 -27.71 13.12
CA LYS A 105 -6.41 -27.26 11.77
C LYS A 105 -6.77 -25.81 11.52
N TRP A 106 -6.10 -25.24 10.52
CA TRP A 106 -6.43 -23.92 9.99
C TRP A 106 -7.73 -23.96 9.18
N ALA A 107 -8.63 -23.04 9.51
CA ALA A 107 -9.84 -22.77 8.74
C ALA A 107 -9.98 -21.26 8.54
N HIS A 108 -10.32 -20.86 7.32
CA HIS A 108 -10.64 -19.47 7.03
C HIS A 108 -12.12 -19.23 7.26
N TRP A 109 -12.43 -18.25 8.11
CA TRP A 109 -13.79 -17.81 8.37
C TRP A 109 -13.98 -16.40 7.84
N ALA A 110 -15.10 -16.17 7.17
CA ALA A 110 -15.53 -14.84 6.80
C ALA A 110 -17.02 -14.66 7.09
N PHE A 111 -17.36 -13.56 7.75
CA PHE A 111 -18.72 -13.15 8.01
C PHE A 111 -19.02 -11.87 7.25
N THR A 112 -20.19 -11.78 6.63
CA THR A 112 -20.67 -10.58 5.94
C THR A 112 -22.08 -10.22 6.39
N LYS A 113 -22.37 -8.92 6.51
CA LYS A 113 -23.73 -8.40 6.72
C LYS A 113 -24.02 -7.25 5.79
N ASN A 114 -25.22 -7.21 5.23
CA ASN A 114 -25.74 -6.08 4.47
C ASN A 114 -27.16 -5.74 4.91
N CYS A 115 -27.30 -4.65 5.67
CA CYS A 115 -28.58 -4.22 6.25
C CYS A 115 -29.63 -3.84 5.20
N ALA A 116 -29.22 -3.37 4.02
CA ALA A 116 -30.15 -3.00 2.95
C ALA A 116 -30.84 -4.23 2.34
N THR A 117 -30.11 -5.34 2.21
CA THR A 117 -30.66 -6.63 1.77
C THR A 117 -31.23 -7.48 2.92
N GLY A 118 -30.85 -7.16 4.16
CA GLY A 118 -31.11 -7.98 5.35
C GLY A 118 -30.30 -9.27 5.41
N GLU A 119 -29.32 -9.49 4.53
CA GLU A 119 -28.53 -10.72 4.49
C GLU A 119 -27.39 -10.70 5.53
N MET A 120 -27.25 -11.81 6.25
CA MET A 120 -26.01 -12.20 6.92
C MET A 120 -25.53 -13.52 6.34
N LYS A 121 -24.23 -13.63 6.07
CA LYS A 121 -23.61 -14.84 5.51
C LYS A 121 -22.33 -15.18 6.27
N LEU A 122 -22.09 -16.47 6.45
CA LEU A 122 -20.88 -17.02 7.04
C LEU A 122 -20.26 -18.00 6.03
N TYR A 123 -18.97 -17.85 5.80
CA TYR A 123 -18.19 -18.63 4.85
C TYR A 123 -17.09 -19.41 5.58
N LEU A 124 -16.88 -20.66 5.17
CA LEU A 124 -15.83 -21.54 5.64
C LEU A 124 -14.94 -21.91 4.45
N ASN A 125 -13.65 -21.61 4.54
CA ASN A 125 -12.67 -21.84 3.47
C ASN A 125 -13.12 -21.28 2.10
N GLY A 126 -13.76 -20.11 2.13
CA GLY A 126 -14.27 -19.42 0.95
C GLY A 126 -15.56 -20.01 0.36
N ALA A 127 -16.11 -21.09 0.91
CA ALA A 127 -17.42 -21.61 0.55
C ALA A 127 -18.51 -21.02 1.45
N LEU A 128 -19.69 -20.71 0.90
CA LEU A 128 -20.83 -20.30 1.73
C LEU A 128 -21.21 -21.45 2.67
N TRP A 129 -21.12 -21.21 3.96
CA TRP A 129 -21.40 -22.21 4.99
C TRP A 129 -22.81 -22.07 5.57
N HIS A 130 -23.27 -20.83 5.75
CA HIS A 130 -24.64 -20.53 6.18
C HIS A 130 -25.05 -19.10 5.84
N SER A 131 -26.36 -18.85 5.78
CA SER A 131 -26.93 -17.52 5.56
C SER A 131 -28.29 -17.37 6.24
N THR A 132 -28.63 -16.14 6.59
CA THR A 132 -29.97 -15.75 7.06
C THR A 132 -30.37 -14.40 6.45
N SER A 133 -31.66 -14.10 6.49
CA SER A 133 -32.25 -12.87 5.93
C SER A 133 -33.02 -12.08 7.01
N GLY A 134 -33.48 -10.88 6.66
CA GLY A 134 -34.24 -10.02 7.58
C GLY A 134 -33.40 -9.41 8.71
N LYS A 135 -32.07 -9.40 8.59
CA LYS A 135 -31.11 -8.88 9.56
C LYS A 135 -30.69 -7.46 9.20
N THR A 136 -31.53 -6.48 9.55
CA THR A 136 -31.43 -5.10 9.07
C THR A 136 -30.88 -4.11 10.10
N LEU A 137 -30.52 -4.53 11.31
CA LEU A 137 -30.02 -3.62 12.33
C LEU A 137 -28.68 -2.99 11.91
N PRO A 138 -28.52 -1.66 12.03
CA PRO A 138 -27.30 -0.97 11.65
C PRO A 138 -26.17 -1.27 12.63
N ILE A 139 -24.94 -0.98 12.19
CA ILE A 139 -23.72 -1.15 12.98
C ILE A 139 -23.35 0.24 13.52
N PRO A 140 -23.60 0.53 14.81
CA PRO A 140 -23.25 1.82 15.39
C PRO A 140 -21.74 1.98 15.54
N ASN A 141 -21.32 3.16 15.98
CA ASN A 141 -19.93 3.42 16.30
C ASN A 141 -19.47 2.56 17.48
N THR A 142 -18.36 1.88 17.27
CA THR A 142 -17.67 1.10 18.29
C THR A 142 -17.00 2.02 19.30
N ILE A 143 -17.06 1.66 20.59
CA ILE A 143 -16.27 2.31 21.65
C ILE A 143 -15.23 1.38 22.28
N ARG A 144 -15.43 0.06 22.15
CA ARG A 144 -14.52 -0.97 22.66
C ARG A 144 -14.57 -2.15 21.72
N ALA A 145 -13.41 -2.63 21.30
CA ALA A 145 -13.27 -3.81 20.46
C ALA A 145 -12.08 -4.64 20.89
N GLN A 146 -12.18 -5.95 20.69
CA GLN A 146 -11.15 -6.91 21.02
C GLN A 146 -11.34 -8.21 20.25
N PHE A 147 -10.27 -8.99 20.17
CA PHE A 147 -10.32 -10.38 19.74
C PHE A 147 -9.60 -11.29 20.72
N GLY A 148 -10.02 -12.54 20.79
CA GLY A 148 -9.53 -13.53 21.75
C GLY A 148 -10.35 -13.65 23.04
N CYS A 149 -11.25 -12.71 23.36
CA CYS A 149 -12.21 -12.87 24.47
C CYS A 149 -13.46 -11.99 24.31
N TYR A 150 -14.47 -12.19 25.17
CA TYR A 150 -15.67 -11.33 25.21
C TYR A 150 -15.42 -10.03 25.97
N THR A 151 -14.87 -10.15 27.18
CA THR A 151 -14.37 -9.07 28.03
C THR A 151 -13.08 -9.55 28.67
N ALA A 152 -12.22 -8.65 29.18
CA ALA A 152 -10.87 -8.99 29.64
C ALA A 152 -10.80 -10.20 30.62
N GLY A 153 -11.85 -10.46 31.40
CA GLY A 153 -11.92 -11.58 32.34
C GLY A 153 -12.95 -12.67 31.98
N SER A 154 -13.42 -12.76 30.73
CA SER A 154 -14.49 -13.70 30.39
C SER A 154 -14.48 -14.19 28.94
N HIS A 155 -14.78 -15.48 28.77
CA HIS A 155 -15.01 -16.17 27.50
C HIS A 155 -13.82 -16.08 26.53
N HIS A 156 -12.65 -16.53 26.97
CA HIS A 156 -11.43 -16.53 26.20
C HIS A 156 -11.41 -17.65 25.15
N TYR A 157 -10.83 -17.34 24.00
CA TYR A 157 -10.63 -18.27 22.89
C TYR A 157 -9.34 -19.06 23.10
N GLN A 158 -9.38 -20.36 22.81
CA GLN A 158 -8.21 -21.24 22.87
C GLN A 158 -7.85 -21.72 21.46
N GLY A 159 -6.70 -21.27 20.95
CA GLY A 159 -6.29 -21.55 19.57
C GLY A 159 -5.30 -20.55 19.01
N MET A 160 -5.23 -20.42 17.68
CA MET A 160 -4.36 -19.45 17.01
C MET A 160 -5.12 -18.62 15.97
N LEU A 161 -4.69 -17.37 15.77
CA LEU A 161 -5.27 -16.45 14.79
C LEU A 161 -4.21 -15.86 13.86
N ALA A 162 -4.62 -15.63 12.61
CA ALA A 162 -3.83 -14.94 11.60
C ALA A 162 -4.74 -14.14 10.65
N GLU A 163 -4.15 -13.15 9.97
CA GLU A 163 -4.77 -12.46 8.83
C GLU A 163 -6.15 -11.85 9.12
N VAL A 164 -6.32 -11.23 10.29
CA VAL A 164 -7.60 -10.64 10.73
C VAL A 164 -7.89 -9.38 9.92
N GLN A 165 -9.07 -9.29 9.32
CA GLN A 165 -9.49 -8.22 8.43
C GLN A 165 -10.90 -7.74 8.75
N PHE A 166 -11.09 -6.42 8.73
CA PHE A 166 -12.40 -5.77 8.82
C PHE A 166 -12.63 -4.88 7.61
N TRP A 167 -13.76 -5.05 6.93
CA TRP A 167 -14.16 -4.28 5.76
C TRP A 167 -15.51 -3.58 6.01
N ASN A 168 -15.70 -2.38 5.47
CA ASN A 168 -16.92 -1.57 5.62
C ASN A 168 -18.03 -1.91 4.61
N TYR A 169 -17.89 -3.00 3.85
CA TYR A 169 -18.91 -3.50 2.94
C TYR A 169 -19.03 -5.02 3.04
N ALA A 170 -20.16 -5.57 2.58
CA ALA A 170 -20.37 -7.00 2.50
C ALA A 170 -19.68 -7.56 1.25
N ARG A 171 -18.55 -8.24 1.44
CA ARG A 171 -17.79 -8.85 0.35
C ARG A 171 -18.52 -10.04 -0.24
N SER A 172 -18.44 -10.21 -1.54
CA SER A 172 -18.92 -11.38 -2.25
C SER A 172 -18.06 -12.61 -1.93
N GLN A 173 -18.62 -13.80 -2.15
CA GLN A 173 -17.90 -15.06 -2.01
C GLN A 173 -16.63 -15.11 -2.88
N ALA A 174 -16.71 -14.61 -4.12
CA ALA A 174 -15.58 -14.59 -5.05
C ALA A 174 -14.44 -13.69 -4.52
N GLU A 175 -14.77 -12.51 -3.99
CA GLU A 175 -13.77 -11.62 -3.38
C GLU A 175 -13.09 -12.29 -2.17
N ILE A 176 -13.86 -12.99 -1.33
CA ILE A 176 -13.33 -13.75 -0.19
C ILE A 176 -12.36 -14.85 -0.65
N GLN A 177 -12.78 -15.67 -1.62
CA GLN A 177 -11.94 -16.74 -2.17
C GLN A 177 -10.66 -16.22 -2.80
N GLN A 178 -10.72 -15.06 -3.45
CA GLN A 178 -9.57 -14.45 -4.10
C GLN A 178 -8.50 -13.98 -3.10
N SER A 179 -8.90 -13.45 -1.94
CA SER A 179 -7.97 -12.86 -0.96
C SER A 179 -7.62 -13.76 0.22
N MET A 180 -8.43 -14.79 0.54
CA MET A 180 -8.25 -15.54 1.80
C MET A 180 -6.86 -16.17 1.97
N ASN A 181 -6.22 -16.59 0.88
CA ASN A 181 -4.88 -17.18 0.90
C ASN A 181 -3.78 -16.18 0.49
N ARG A 182 -4.00 -14.87 0.62
CA ARG A 182 -3.06 -13.84 0.17
C ARG A 182 -2.92 -12.76 1.22
N ALA A 183 -1.67 -12.35 1.47
CA ALA A 183 -1.42 -11.18 2.29
C ALA A 183 -1.94 -9.93 1.57
N LEU A 184 -2.57 -9.05 2.33
CA LEU A 184 -3.10 -7.77 1.85
C LEU A 184 -2.07 -6.66 2.00
N THR A 185 -2.22 -5.58 1.22
CA THR A 185 -1.35 -4.40 1.33
C THR A 185 -1.79 -3.46 2.45
N GLY A 186 -3.06 -3.52 2.85
CA GLY A 186 -3.68 -2.57 3.78
C GLY A 186 -4.24 -1.32 3.09
N THR A 187 -4.24 -1.29 1.76
CA THR A 187 -4.75 -0.16 0.96
C THR A 187 -6.02 -0.52 0.19
N GLU A 188 -6.55 -1.73 0.38
CA GLU A 188 -7.71 -2.23 -0.33
C GLU A 188 -8.94 -1.36 -0.03
N THR A 189 -9.69 -1.01 -1.08
CA THR A 189 -10.89 -0.18 -0.92
C THR A 189 -11.89 -0.86 0.01
N GLY A 190 -12.31 -0.12 1.03
CA GLY A 190 -13.25 -0.60 2.03
C GLY A 190 -12.63 -1.46 3.13
N LEU A 191 -11.32 -1.75 3.08
CA LEU A 191 -10.60 -2.36 4.21
C LEU A 191 -10.37 -1.30 5.29
N VAL A 192 -10.90 -1.54 6.47
CA VAL A 192 -10.85 -0.62 7.63
C VAL A 192 -9.69 -0.98 8.54
N SER A 193 -9.43 -2.27 8.72
CA SER A 193 -8.27 -2.75 9.49
C SER A 193 -7.83 -4.12 9.02
N TYR A 194 -6.51 -4.33 9.06
CA TYR A 194 -5.88 -5.59 8.69
C TYR A 194 -4.67 -5.87 9.58
N TYR A 195 -4.78 -6.93 10.37
CA TYR A 195 -3.77 -7.42 11.27
C TYR A 195 -3.19 -8.74 10.71
N PRO A 196 -2.07 -8.67 9.96
CA PRO A 196 -1.47 -9.83 9.30
C PRO A 196 -0.79 -10.79 10.29
N MET A 197 -0.57 -10.35 11.55
CA MET A 197 0.23 -11.06 12.55
C MET A 197 1.66 -11.35 12.09
N GLN A 198 2.25 -10.45 11.30
CA GLN A 198 3.68 -10.46 11.01
C GLN A 198 4.42 -9.92 12.23
N ARG A 199 5.33 -10.71 12.80
CA ARG A 199 6.03 -10.45 14.07
C ARG A 199 6.33 -8.97 14.29
N GLY A 200 5.70 -8.39 15.31
CA GLY A 200 6.05 -7.07 15.85
C GLY A 200 7.09 -7.18 16.97
N SER A 201 7.57 -6.03 17.45
CA SER A 201 8.32 -5.94 18.71
C SER A 201 7.36 -5.72 19.88
N GLY A 202 7.48 -6.53 20.94
CA GLY A 202 6.66 -6.39 22.15
C GLY A 202 5.19 -6.75 21.93
N ASN A 203 4.31 -6.03 22.63
CA ASN A 203 2.87 -6.32 22.70
C ASN A 203 2.04 -5.57 21.63
N THR A 204 2.67 -4.99 20.62
CA THR A 204 1.96 -4.24 19.57
C THR A 204 1.70 -5.13 18.36
N ILE A 205 0.46 -5.13 17.89
CA ILE A 205 0.02 -5.83 16.68
C ILE A 205 -0.28 -4.80 15.62
N LEU A 206 0.56 -4.78 14.59
CA LEU A 206 0.47 -3.78 13.55
C LEU A 206 -0.81 -3.96 12.73
N ASN A 207 -1.54 -2.87 12.57
CA ASN A 207 -2.57 -2.72 11.56
C ASN A 207 -1.90 -2.18 10.29
N ARG A 208 -2.04 -2.89 9.18
CA ARG A 208 -1.49 -2.47 7.88
C ARG A 208 -2.25 -1.30 7.26
N VAL A 209 -3.51 -1.09 7.63
CA VAL A 209 -4.33 0.00 7.08
C VAL A 209 -3.88 1.34 7.65
N GLY A 210 -3.30 2.18 6.78
CA GLY A 210 -2.81 3.51 7.13
C GLY A 210 -1.72 3.54 8.21
N ASN A 211 -1.20 2.39 8.63
CA ASN A 211 -0.27 2.22 9.76
C ASN A 211 -0.72 2.95 11.03
N THR A 212 -2.01 2.94 11.32
CA THR A 212 -2.64 3.52 12.52
C THR A 212 -3.51 2.48 13.19
N HIS A 213 -4.04 2.74 14.40
CA HIS A 213 -4.96 1.82 15.08
C HIS A 213 -4.37 0.42 15.32
N HIS A 214 -3.12 0.36 15.77
CA HIS A 214 -2.46 -0.89 16.15
C HIS A 214 -3.17 -1.54 17.34
N GLY A 215 -3.26 -2.86 17.32
CA GLY A 215 -3.79 -3.64 18.44
C GLY A 215 -2.76 -3.74 19.57
N THR A 216 -3.25 -3.90 20.80
CA THR A 216 -2.42 -4.14 21.98
C THR A 216 -2.70 -5.53 22.53
N MET A 217 -1.68 -6.37 22.51
CA MET A 217 -1.69 -7.74 23.00
C MET A 217 -1.66 -7.78 24.53
N LYS A 218 -2.45 -8.67 25.11
CA LYS A 218 -2.55 -8.96 26.54
C LYS A 218 -2.52 -10.48 26.72
N GLY A 219 -1.47 -11.01 27.33
CA GLY A 219 -1.29 -12.45 27.57
C GLY A 219 -0.83 -13.25 26.35
N ALA A 220 -1.51 -13.06 25.21
CA ALA A 220 -1.28 -13.84 23.99
C ALA A 220 0.20 -13.80 23.55
N ILE A 221 0.65 -14.84 22.84
CA ILE A 221 2.05 -14.97 22.44
C ILE A 221 2.23 -15.13 20.93
N TRP A 222 3.35 -14.61 20.43
CA TRP A 222 3.78 -14.84 19.05
C TRP A 222 4.23 -16.29 18.88
N MET A 223 3.66 -16.99 17.90
CA MET A 223 4.04 -18.36 17.54
C MET A 223 4.38 -18.45 16.05
N SER A 224 5.39 -19.26 15.70
CA SER A 224 5.66 -19.63 14.32
C SER A 224 5.09 -21.02 14.04
N THR A 225 4.21 -21.15 13.05
CA THR A 225 3.56 -22.43 12.73
C THR A 225 3.61 -22.74 11.23
N ALA A 226 3.58 -24.02 10.90
CA ALA A 226 3.45 -24.53 9.55
C ALA A 226 1.97 -24.79 9.21
N GLY A 227 1.67 -25.09 7.94
CA GLY A 227 0.33 -25.52 7.53
C GLY A 227 -0.66 -24.39 7.21
N LEU A 228 -0.28 -23.12 7.43
CA LEU A 228 -1.00 -21.96 6.92
C LEU A 228 -0.27 -21.38 5.71
N SER A 229 -0.83 -21.55 4.52
CA SER A 229 -0.25 -21.03 3.28
C SER A 229 -0.90 -19.71 2.88
N ILE A 230 -0.29 -18.62 3.31
CA ILE A 230 -0.59 -17.29 2.79
C ILE A 230 0.40 -17.00 1.69
N ALA A 231 -0.05 -16.79 0.46
CA ALA A 231 0.83 -16.27 -0.58
C ALA A 231 1.27 -14.85 -0.16
N PRO A 232 2.56 -14.51 -0.27
CA PRO A 232 2.99 -13.13 -0.10
C PRO A 232 2.22 -12.25 -1.09
N VAL A 233 2.19 -10.95 -0.84
CA VAL A 233 1.60 -9.98 -1.77
C VAL A 233 2.17 -10.29 -3.16
N SER A 234 1.31 -10.76 -4.07
CA SER A 234 1.74 -11.28 -5.35
C SER A 234 2.11 -10.13 -6.27
N VAL A 235 3.40 -9.81 -6.35
CA VAL A 235 4.01 -9.01 -7.42
C VAL A 235 4.47 -9.94 -8.53
N SER A 236 3.52 -10.58 -9.22
CA SER A 236 3.84 -11.31 -10.45
C SER A 236 3.22 -10.56 -11.62
N PRO A 237 4.02 -9.94 -12.52
CA PRO A 237 3.50 -9.47 -13.79
C PRO A 237 3.01 -10.69 -14.59
N PRO A 238 1.81 -10.66 -15.21
CA PRO A 238 1.42 -11.72 -16.13
C PRO A 238 2.41 -11.74 -17.30
N GLN A 239 2.98 -12.91 -17.56
CA GLN A 239 3.86 -13.15 -18.69
C GLN A 239 3.11 -12.77 -19.99
N PRO A 240 3.73 -11.99 -20.90
CA PRO A 240 3.09 -11.62 -22.15
C PRO A 240 2.84 -12.89 -22.98
N THR A 241 1.58 -13.28 -23.11
CA THR A 241 1.19 -14.21 -24.16
C THR A 241 1.04 -13.37 -25.43
N THR A 242 1.96 -13.56 -26.37
CA THR A 242 1.94 -12.96 -27.70
C THR A 242 0.65 -13.38 -28.42
N PRO A 243 -0.25 -12.45 -28.77
CA PRO A 243 -1.37 -12.77 -29.66
C PRO A 243 -0.88 -12.90 -31.11
N PRO A 244 -1.59 -13.65 -31.98
CA PRO A 244 -1.19 -13.85 -33.36
C PRO A 244 -1.21 -12.53 -34.13
N ILE A 245 -0.16 -12.31 -34.92
CA ILE A 245 0.00 -11.14 -35.79
C ILE A 245 -0.99 -11.28 -36.96
N THR A 246 -1.97 -10.38 -37.05
CA THR A 246 -2.62 -10.06 -38.33
C THR A 246 -2.04 -8.75 -38.87
N PRO A 247 -1.75 -8.66 -40.17
CA PRO A 247 -1.12 -7.47 -40.74
C PRO A 247 -2.15 -6.35 -40.84
N VAL A 248 -1.86 -5.21 -40.22
CA VAL A 248 -2.60 -3.96 -40.43
C VAL A 248 -1.68 -2.98 -41.16
N THR A 249 -2.22 -2.44 -42.24
CA THR A 249 -1.64 -1.43 -43.14
C THR A 249 -1.18 -0.18 -42.38
N PRO A 250 -0.06 0.47 -42.80
CA PRO A 250 0.49 1.60 -42.07
C PRO A 250 -0.35 2.87 -42.27
N ILE A 251 -0.83 3.46 -41.18
CA ILE A 251 -1.36 4.83 -41.18
C ILE A 251 -0.21 5.74 -40.70
N THR A 252 0.36 6.47 -41.64
CA THR A 252 1.23 7.62 -41.36
C THR A 252 0.39 8.78 -40.85
N THR A 253 0.47 9.06 -39.55
CA THR A 253 0.17 10.39 -39.02
C THR A 253 1.21 10.78 -37.97
N SER A 254 1.96 11.83 -38.32
CA SER A 254 2.83 12.63 -37.46
C SER A 254 2.11 12.97 -36.14
N PRO A 255 2.81 12.98 -34.98
CA PRO A 255 2.19 13.42 -33.74
C PRO A 255 1.81 14.90 -33.86
N ALA A 256 0.53 15.20 -33.67
CA ALA A 256 0.06 16.57 -33.52
C ALA A 256 0.62 17.18 -32.22
N PRO A 257 0.99 18.47 -32.20
CA PRO A 257 1.52 19.12 -31.01
C PRO A 257 0.43 19.31 -29.96
N LEU A 258 0.78 19.11 -28.69
CA LEU A 258 -0.09 19.38 -27.55
C LEU A 258 -0.40 20.88 -27.45
N SER A 259 -1.65 21.28 -27.66
CA SER A 259 -2.09 22.68 -27.53
C SER A 259 -2.42 23.06 -26.08
N ILE A 260 -1.42 23.68 -25.42
CA ILE A 260 -1.41 24.88 -24.54
C ILE A 260 -2.72 25.28 -23.81
N LEU A 261 -2.72 25.17 -22.47
CA LEU A 261 -2.87 26.28 -21.48
C LEU A 261 -2.90 25.80 -20.00
N GLU A 262 -2.54 24.55 -19.66
CA GLU A 262 -2.77 24.01 -18.30
C GLU A 262 -1.56 23.34 -17.64
N SER A 263 -0.36 23.48 -18.23
CA SER A 263 0.90 22.93 -17.71
C SER A 263 1.77 23.92 -16.95
N ARG A 264 1.45 25.23 -16.96
CA ARG A 264 2.22 26.23 -16.20
C ARG A 264 1.96 26.07 -14.70
N GLN A 265 3.04 25.88 -13.96
CA GLN A 265 3.05 25.90 -12.51
C GLN A 265 4.13 26.85 -12.05
N SER A 266 3.86 27.54 -10.95
CA SER A 266 4.90 28.12 -10.13
C SER A 266 5.82 27.01 -9.65
N VAL A 267 7.10 27.08 -10.03
CA VAL A 267 8.15 26.14 -9.64
C VAL A 267 9.33 26.90 -9.04
N LEU A 268 9.95 26.29 -8.04
CA LEU A 268 11.16 26.83 -7.44
C LEU A 268 12.31 26.90 -8.45
N LYS A 269 12.94 28.08 -8.54
CA LYS A 269 14.15 28.34 -9.32
C LYS A 269 15.34 28.53 -8.38
N LEU A 270 16.42 27.81 -8.68
CA LEU A 270 17.69 27.86 -8.00
C LEU A 270 18.79 28.29 -8.98
N GLY A 271 19.80 29.00 -8.49
CA GLY A 271 21.00 29.31 -9.30
C GLY A 271 21.69 30.64 -9.02
N GLN A 272 21.39 31.31 -7.90
CA GLN A 272 22.08 32.52 -7.45
C GLN A 272 22.48 32.38 -5.96
N ASN A 273 23.55 33.05 -5.52
CA ASN A 273 23.85 33.32 -4.09
C ASN A 273 23.74 32.13 -3.09
N HIS A 274 24.33 30.97 -3.39
CA HIS A 274 24.41 29.80 -2.48
C HIS A 274 23.04 29.28 -2.01
N GLN A 275 22.07 29.33 -2.92
CA GLN A 275 20.68 29.00 -2.65
C GLN A 275 20.46 27.52 -2.36
N GLY A 276 19.50 27.22 -1.48
CA GLY A 276 19.09 25.86 -1.13
C GLY A 276 17.94 25.84 -0.13
N ILE A 277 17.51 24.66 0.31
CA ILE A 277 16.43 24.51 1.31
C ILE A 277 16.89 23.54 2.38
N ALA A 278 16.85 23.95 3.65
CA ALA A 278 17.06 23.05 4.78
C ALA A 278 15.74 22.36 5.15
N VAL A 279 15.71 21.02 5.21
CA VAL A 279 14.47 20.23 5.36
C VAL A 279 14.54 19.18 6.48
N GLY A 280 15.28 19.47 7.54
CA GLY A 280 15.44 18.61 8.72
C GLY A 280 16.68 17.73 8.65
N SER A 281 16.61 16.49 9.13
CA SER A 281 17.73 15.53 9.13
C SER A 281 17.23 14.09 9.01
N GLY A 282 18.08 13.16 8.56
CA GLY A 282 17.80 11.72 8.59
C GLY A 282 16.77 11.26 7.56
N ALA A 283 16.84 11.78 6.34
CA ALA A 283 15.94 11.40 5.26
C ALA A 283 16.27 10.03 4.64
N LEU A 284 17.54 9.60 4.68
CA LEU A 284 18.06 8.44 3.96
C LEU A 284 18.54 7.34 4.93
N GLN A 285 17.63 6.44 5.31
CA GLN A 285 17.93 5.30 6.19
C GLN A 285 17.47 3.98 5.60
N GLY A 286 18.25 2.91 5.82
CA GLY A 286 17.91 1.57 5.37
C GLY A 286 17.71 1.49 3.86
N GLN A 287 16.56 0.93 3.45
CA GLN A 287 16.12 0.97 2.05
C GLN A 287 15.32 2.23 1.78
N PHE A 288 15.52 2.83 0.61
CA PHE A 288 14.78 4.03 0.23
C PHE A 288 14.71 4.23 -1.29
N THR A 289 13.83 5.14 -1.70
CA THR A 289 13.83 5.73 -3.04
C THR A 289 13.76 7.24 -2.91
N LEU A 290 14.62 7.94 -3.61
CA LEU A 290 14.60 9.39 -3.76
C LEU A 290 14.33 9.72 -5.22
N GLU A 291 13.35 10.57 -5.48
CA GLU A 291 13.00 11.01 -6.83
C GLU A 291 12.73 12.53 -6.87
N ALA A 292 13.07 13.16 -7.98
CA ALA A 292 12.81 14.57 -8.24
C ALA A 292 12.65 14.83 -9.75
N TRP A 293 11.79 15.79 -10.10
CA TRP A 293 11.83 16.41 -11.42
C TRP A 293 12.82 17.56 -11.42
N ILE A 294 13.75 17.53 -12.37
CA ILE A 294 14.83 18.50 -12.50
C ILE A 294 14.84 19.12 -13.89
N PHE A 295 15.08 20.42 -13.96
CA PHE A 295 15.36 21.15 -15.20
C PHE A 295 16.69 21.89 -15.01
N PRO A 296 17.84 21.29 -15.35
CA PRO A 296 19.13 21.95 -15.23
C PRO A 296 19.26 23.02 -16.32
N SER A 297 19.45 24.28 -15.94
CA SER A 297 19.78 25.39 -16.85
C SER A 297 21.25 25.39 -17.27
N SER A 298 22.10 24.71 -16.49
CA SER A 298 23.50 24.47 -16.77
C SER A 298 23.85 23.04 -16.33
N LEU A 299 24.85 22.43 -16.96
CA LEU A 299 25.45 21.16 -16.51
C LEU A 299 26.91 21.35 -16.06
N ALA A 300 27.35 22.60 -15.95
CA ALA A 300 28.68 22.93 -15.47
C ALA A 300 28.78 22.74 -13.95
N GLY A 301 29.93 22.26 -13.50
CA GLY A 301 30.20 22.01 -12.10
C GLY A 301 29.36 20.89 -11.48
N GLN A 302 29.53 20.71 -10.18
CA GLN A 302 28.69 19.84 -9.37
C GLN A 302 27.40 20.58 -9.00
N GLN A 303 26.25 19.91 -8.99
CA GLN A 303 24.96 20.51 -8.67
C GLN A 303 24.10 19.57 -7.83
N VAL A 304 23.87 19.92 -6.57
CA VAL A 304 23.17 19.10 -5.58
C VAL A 304 21.66 19.13 -5.82
N ILE A 305 21.06 17.96 -6.02
CA ILE A 305 19.60 17.78 -6.05
C ILE A 305 19.09 17.64 -4.62
N LEU A 306 19.68 16.71 -3.85
CA LEU A 306 19.41 16.53 -2.42
C LEU A 306 20.68 16.02 -1.71
N ALA A 307 20.92 16.53 -0.51
CA ALA A 307 21.94 16.07 0.42
C ALA A 307 21.32 15.60 1.73
N ASP A 308 21.90 14.60 2.39
CA ASP A 308 21.50 14.17 3.74
C ASP A 308 22.74 13.77 4.55
N GLY A 309 23.22 14.69 5.39
CA GLY A 309 24.58 14.63 5.90
C GLY A 309 25.59 14.62 4.75
N GLU A 310 26.51 13.66 4.75
CA GLU A 310 27.54 13.54 3.69
C GLU A 310 27.05 12.80 2.44
N ALA A 311 25.84 12.23 2.46
CA ALA A 311 25.27 11.59 1.27
C ALA A 311 24.77 12.65 0.29
N LEU A 312 25.12 12.50 -1.00
CA LEU A 312 24.80 13.45 -2.06
C LEU A 312 24.10 12.75 -3.23
N PHE A 313 22.96 13.29 -3.66
CA PHE A 313 22.33 13.03 -4.96
C PHE A 313 22.49 14.27 -5.83
N TYR A 314 23.21 14.18 -6.95
CA TYR A 314 23.71 15.36 -7.65
C TYR A 314 23.97 15.13 -9.14
N LEU A 315 24.15 16.22 -9.88
CA LEU A 315 24.66 16.24 -11.25
C LEU A 315 26.12 16.68 -11.27
N GLU A 316 26.93 16.09 -12.15
CA GLU A 316 28.29 16.56 -12.40
C GLU A 316 28.78 16.07 -13.76
N GLY A 317 29.32 16.99 -14.58
CA GLY A 317 29.88 16.62 -15.88
C GLY A 317 28.87 16.06 -16.88
N GLY A 318 27.58 16.36 -16.70
CA GLY A 318 26.49 15.81 -17.52
C GLY A 318 26.00 14.43 -17.09
N ASP A 319 26.47 13.92 -15.95
CA ASP A 319 25.99 12.66 -15.37
C ASP A 319 25.13 12.88 -14.12
N LEU A 320 24.21 11.95 -13.89
CA LEU A 320 23.50 11.80 -12.62
C LEU A 320 24.32 10.90 -11.69
N LYS A 321 24.54 11.35 -10.45
CA LYS A 321 25.39 10.66 -9.48
C LYS A 321 24.73 10.55 -8.12
N PHE A 322 25.04 9.47 -7.41
CA PHE A 322 24.75 9.32 -6.00
C PHE A 322 25.98 8.84 -5.23
N ARG A 323 26.31 9.52 -4.13
CA ARG A 323 27.43 9.18 -3.25
C ARG A 323 26.91 8.99 -1.82
N ALA A 324 27.24 7.86 -1.20
CA ALA A 324 26.97 7.63 0.22
C ALA A 324 28.08 8.24 1.11
N SER A 325 27.78 8.50 2.40
CA SER A 325 28.68 9.19 3.33
C SER A 325 30.08 8.56 3.47
N ALA A 326 30.21 7.24 3.31
CA ALA A 326 31.49 6.52 3.40
C ALA A 326 32.01 5.99 2.06
N ALA A 327 31.39 6.36 0.93
CA ALA A 327 31.80 5.85 -0.37
C ALA A 327 32.94 6.69 -0.98
N THR A 328 34.02 6.03 -1.37
CA THR A 328 35.13 6.66 -2.12
C THR A 328 34.70 7.09 -3.52
N GLU A 329 33.83 6.32 -4.18
CA GLU A 329 33.33 6.61 -5.53
C GLU A 329 31.80 6.61 -5.59
N PRO A 330 31.18 7.51 -6.38
CA PRO A 330 29.74 7.54 -6.59
C PRO A 330 29.28 6.45 -7.56
N ILE A 331 28.03 6.00 -7.40
CA ILE A 331 27.31 5.37 -8.51
C ILE A 331 26.97 6.46 -9.53
N THR A 332 27.21 6.19 -10.81
CA THR A 332 27.12 7.18 -11.90
C THR A 332 26.26 6.62 -13.03
N SER A 333 25.52 7.50 -13.71
CA SER A 333 24.77 7.14 -14.92
C SER A 333 25.68 6.70 -16.07
N ILE A 334 25.17 5.85 -16.97
CA ILE A 334 25.86 5.48 -18.21
C ILE A 334 25.17 6.18 -19.38
N ASN A 335 25.90 7.07 -20.07
CA ASN A 335 25.35 7.84 -21.18
C ASN A 335 24.06 8.56 -20.76
N ALA A 336 24.13 9.38 -19.71
CA ALA A 336 22.96 10.07 -19.15
C ALA A 336 22.12 10.79 -20.22
N GLY A 337 22.77 11.27 -21.28
CA GLY A 337 22.10 12.01 -22.35
C GLY A 337 21.49 13.33 -21.85
N LEU A 338 21.92 13.80 -20.67
CA LEU A 338 21.49 15.05 -20.08
C LEU A 338 21.97 16.19 -20.96
N SER A 339 21.03 17.01 -21.39
CA SER A 339 21.28 18.33 -21.96
C SER A 339 20.61 19.38 -21.09
N ALA A 340 21.25 20.55 -20.96
CA ALA A 340 20.66 21.70 -20.31
C ALA A 340 19.30 22.09 -20.94
N SER A 341 18.50 22.79 -20.16
CA SER A 341 17.19 23.33 -20.53
C SER A 341 16.16 22.28 -20.95
N LYS A 342 16.17 21.11 -20.30
CA LYS A 342 15.16 20.06 -20.47
C LYS A 342 14.77 19.44 -19.13
N TRP A 343 13.53 18.97 -19.04
CA TRP A 343 13.03 18.24 -17.88
C TRP A 343 13.49 16.79 -17.86
N TYR A 344 13.93 16.32 -16.69
CA TYR A 344 14.23 14.92 -16.42
C TYR A 344 13.65 14.48 -15.08
N HIS A 345 13.21 13.24 -14.99
CA HIS A 345 12.86 12.60 -13.72
C HIS A 345 14.06 11.82 -13.21
N ALA A 346 14.75 12.35 -12.21
CA ALA A 346 15.96 11.77 -11.64
C ALA A 346 15.62 10.95 -10.39
N VAL A 347 16.08 9.71 -10.33
CA VAL A 347 15.75 8.78 -9.25
C VAL A 347 16.98 8.00 -8.80
N VAL A 348 17.11 7.81 -7.49
CA VAL A 348 17.98 6.79 -6.89
C VAL A 348 17.16 5.83 -6.03
N VAL A 349 17.36 4.53 -6.22
CA VAL A 349 16.75 3.46 -5.42
C VAL A 349 17.85 2.74 -4.68
N CYS A 350 17.76 2.63 -3.35
CA CYS A 350 18.65 1.83 -2.52
C CYS A 350 17.88 0.69 -1.84
N SER A 351 18.30 -0.54 -2.08
CA SER A 351 17.76 -1.77 -1.52
C SER A 351 18.70 -2.46 -0.51
N GLY A 352 19.91 -1.94 -0.33
CA GLY A 352 20.92 -2.47 0.62
C GLY A 352 22.35 -2.39 0.07
N PRO A 353 23.37 -2.67 0.91
CA PRO A 353 24.79 -2.47 0.60
C PRO A 353 25.42 -3.58 -0.27
N GLN A 354 24.65 -4.17 -1.18
CA GLN A 354 25.11 -5.21 -2.11
C GLN A 354 25.30 -4.65 -3.53
N PRO A 355 26.13 -5.27 -4.39
CA PRO A 355 26.19 -4.94 -5.83
C PRO A 355 24.81 -4.97 -6.49
N GLY A 356 24.49 -3.94 -7.28
CA GLY A 356 23.16 -3.74 -7.87
C GLY A 356 22.06 -3.38 -6.85
N GLY A 357 22.43 -3.20 -5.58
CA GLY A 357 21.55 -2.78 -4.49
C GLY A 357 21.15 -1.31 -4.58
N THR A 358 22.00 -0.47 -5.18
CA THR A 358 21.67 0.91 -5.55
C THR A 358 21.55 1.03 -7.07
N LYS A 359 20.51 1.73 -7.52
CA LYS A 359 20.20 1.94 -8.94
C LYS A 359 19.86 3.41 -9.20
N LEU A 360 20.25 3.91 -10.36
CA LEU A 360 19.84 5.23 -10.84
C LEU A 360 18.86 5.06 -11.99
N TYR A 361 17.85 5.92 -12.03
CA TYR A 361 16.93 6.01 -13.16
C TYR A 361 16.84 7.45 -13.63
N LEU A 362 16.76 7.61 -14.95
CA LEU A 362 16.54 8.90 -15.59
C LEU A 362 15.36 8.78 -16.54
N SER A 363 14.35 9.61 -16.35
CA SER A 363 13.13 9.69 -17.17
C SER A 363 12.46 8.33 -17.42
N GLY A 364 12.46 7.47 -16.39
CA GLY A 364 11.83 6.14 -16.43
C GLY A 364 12.67 5.04 -17.09
N ALA A 365 13.96 5.24 -17.32
CA ALA A 365 14.88 4.17 -17.73
C ALA A 365 15.94 3.95 -16.65
N GLN A 366 16.30 2.70 -16.36
CA GLN A 366 17.46 2.41 -15.50
C GLN A 366 18.71 2.90 -16.22
N ASN A 367 19.52 3.68 -15.54
CA ASN A 367 20.65 4.39 -16.11
C ASN A 367 21.75 4.51 -15.06
N ASP A 368 22.36 3.38 -14.70
CA ASP A 368 23.46 3.31 -13.73
C ASP A 368 24.56 2.33 -14.18
N ASN A 369 25.76 2.55 -13.67
CA ASN A 369 26.93 1.71 -13.90
C ASN A 369 27.00 0.45 -13.03
N GLN A 370 25.93 0.16 -12.27
CA GLN A 370 25.79 -1.02 -11.39
C GLN A 370 26.90 -1.16 -10.33
N VAL A 371 27.65 -0.09 -10.05
CA VAL A 371 28.68 -0.08 -9.02
C VAL A 371 28.03 -0.23 -7.64
N ALA A 372 28.58 -1.15 -6.84
CA ALA A 372 28.18 -1.30 -5.45
C ALA A 372 28.66 -0.09 -4.64
N ILE A 373 27.78 0.48 -3.83
CA ILE A 373 28.16 1.51 -2.86
C ILE A 373 28.01 0.98 -1.44
N GLY A 374 28.83 1.52 -0.53
CA GLY A 374 28.82 1.13 0.88
C GLY A 374 27.51 1.46 1.59
N ALA A 375 27.44 1.09 2.87
CA ALA A 375 26.28 1.39 3.70
C ALA A 375 25.97 2.89 3.71
N ILE A 376 24.67 3.22 3.65
CA ILE A 376 24.20 4.60 3.70
C ILE A 376 23.86 4.90 5.15
N ALA A 377 24.65 5.79 5.75
CA ALA A 377 24.37 6.31 7.08
C ALA A 377 23.96 7.79 6.95
N SER A 378 22.68 8.09 7.21
CA SER A 378 22.25 9.47 7.44
C SER A 378 22.50 9.84 8.90
N GLY A 379 23.32 10.85 9.13
CA GLY A 379 23.54 11.42 10.47
C GLY A 379 23.47 12.94 10.53
N GLY A 380 23.28 13.61 9.39
CA GLY A 380 23.35 15.07 9.28
C GLY A 380 22.05 15.70 8.77
N SER A 381 22.10 17.01 8.60
CA SER A 381 21.00 17.80 8.06
C SER A 381 20.73 17.45 6.59
N THR A 382 19.46 17.49 6.22
CA THR A 382 18.96 17.25 4.87
C THR A 382 18.75 18.58 4.16
N TYR A 383 19.27 18.70 2.93
CA TYR A 383 19.12 19.89 2.11
C TYR A 383 18.65 19.56 0.69
N ILE A 384 17.86 20.44 0.08
CA ILE A 384 17.39 20.32 -1.31
C ILE A 384 18.01 21.45 -2.13
N GLY A 385 18.52 21.14 -3.30
CA GLY A 385 18.96 22.14 -4.29
C GLY A 385 20.27 22.86 -3.95
N GLY A 386 20.89 22.58 -2.81
CA GLY A 386 22.14 23.19 -2.35
C GLY A 386 22.56 22.62 -1.00
N HIS A 387 23.78 22.92 -0.55
CA HIS A 387 24.32 22.50 0.75
C HIS A 387 25.21 23.61 1.31
N PRO A 388 25.11 23.97 2.60
CA PRO A 388 25.85 25.11 3.17
C PRO A 388 27.36 24.94 3.08
N ASP A 389 27.87 23.71 3.22
CA ASP A 389 29.29 23.41 3.12
C ASP A 389 29.77 23.20 1.66
N LEU A 390 28.86 23.26 0.68
CA LEU A 390 29.18 23.15 -0.75
C LEU A 390 28.62 24.38 -1.50
N PRO A 391 29.13 25.58 -1.22
CA PRO A 391 28.59 26.83 -1.74
C PRO A 391 28.52 26.88 -3.27
N ASP A 392 29.49 26.28 -3.96
CA ASP A 392 29.55 26.30 -5.43
C ASP A 392 28.76 25.16 -6.10
N ALA A 393 28.19 24.24 -5.30
CA ALA A 393 27.48 23.07 -5.78
C ALA A 393 25.95 23.23 -5.80
N GLN A 394 25.44 24.46 -5.74
CA GLN A 394 24.00 24.74 -5.82
C GLN A 394 23.42 24.25 -7.16
N PHE A 395 22.18 23.77 -7.13
CA PHE A 395 21.45 23.42 -8.35
C PHE A 395 21.15 24.68 -9.17
N GLN A 396 21.36 24.62 -10.48
CA GLN A 396 21.08 25.72 -11.38
C GLN A 396 19.91 25.35 -12.30
N GLY A 397 18.72 25.87 -12.01
CA GLY A 397 17.52 25.64 -12.79
C GLY A 397 16.29 25.42 -11.92
N TYR A 398 15.36 24.57 -12.39
CA TYR A 398 14.09 24.33 -11.70
C TYR A 398 14.04 22.95 -11.04
N LEU A 399 13.47 22.89 -9.85
CA LEU A 399 13.28 21.68 -9.05
C LEU A 399 11.82 21.57 -8.63
N THR A 400 11.22 20.39 -8.82
CA THR A 400 9.85 20.11 -8.38
C THR A 400 9.65 18.65 -8.01
N GLU A 401 8.58 18.38 -7.25
CA GLU A 401 8.12 17.04 -6.93
C GLU A 401 9.20 16.15 -6.26
N VAL A 402 9.96 16.72 -5.32
CA VAL A 402 10.99 15.99 -4.57
C VAL A 402 10.33 15.05 -3.57
N ARG A 403 10.61 13.75 -3.67
CA ARG A 403 9.95 12.71 -2.87
C ARG A 403 10.98 11.76 -2.29
N VAL A 404 10.78 11.41 -1.03
CA VAL A 404 11.59 10.41 -0.32
C VAL A 404 10.66 9.30 0.17
N TRP A 405 10.98 8.07 -0.20
CA TRP A 405 10.26 6.87 0.17
C TRP A 405 11.14 5.99 1.04
N ARG A 406 10.60 5.36 2.09
CA ARG A 406 11.27 4.34 2.91
C ARG A 406 11.31 2.93 2.26
N LEU A 407 10.98 2.85 0.97
CA LEU A 407 10.89 1.61 0.21
C LEU A 407 11.85 1.69 -0.97
N ALA A 408 12.51 0.58 -1.32
CA ALA A 408 13.17 0.42 -2.60
C ALA A 408 12.11 0.15 -3.69
N ARG A 409 11.70 1.18 -4.43
CA ARG A 409 10.58 1.12 -5.39
C ARG A 409 11.01 0.46 -6.70
N SER A 410 10.07 -0.25 -7.34
CA SER A 410 10.31 -0.85 -8.64
C SER A 410 10.26 0.21 -9.75
N LEU A 411 10.86 -0.08 -10.92
CA LEU A 411 10.74 0.80 -12.09
C LEU A 411 9.29 1.00 -12.54
N ALA A 412 8.44 -0.02 -12.37
CA ALA A 412 7.02 0.09 -12.69
C ALA A 412 6.34 1.10 -11.76
N ASP A 413 6.60 1.01 -10.44
CA ASP A 413 6.02 1.92 -9.45
C ASP A 413 6.46 3.37 -9.71
N ILE A 414 7.74 3.57 -10.05
CA ILE A 414 8.29 4.88 -10.42
C ILE A 414 7.56 5.44 -11.66
N LYS A 415 7.38 4.63 -12.71
CA LYS A 415 6.66 5.04 -13.92
C LYS A 415 5.19 5.35 -13.67
N ALA A 416 4.57 4.62 -12.75
CA ALA A 416 3.16 4.79 -12.43
C ALA A 416 2.87 6.18 -11.86
N ASN A 417 3.81 6.80 -11.15
CA ASN A 417 3.57 8.05 -10.44
C ASN A 417 4.48 9.24 -10.80
N MET A 418 5.48 9.07 -11.66
CA MET A 418 6.40 10.16 -12.03
C MET A 418 5.67 11.37 -12.60
N PHE A 419 4.64 11.22 -13.43
CA PHE A 419 3.96 12.34 -14.10
C PHE A 419 2.84 13.01 -13.29
N TYR A 420 2.68 12.67 -12.00
CA TYR A 420 1.50 13.06 -11.24
C TYR A 420 1.85 13.70 -9.91
N ARG A 421 1.11 14.74 -9.53
CA ARG A 421 1.20 15.32 -8.19
C ARG A 421 0.57 14.37 -7.17
N LEU A 422 1.36 14.01 -6.17
CA LEU A 422 0.95 13.06 -5.13
C LEU A 422 0.09 13.74 -4.05
N THR A 423 -0.58 12.93 -3.25
CA THR A 423 -1.40 13.38 -2.13
C THR A 423 -0.58 13.60 -0.85
N GLY A 424 0.58 12.94 -0.73
CA GLY A 424 1.38 12.89 0.50
C GLY A 424 1.02 11.72 1.42
N ARG A 425 0.11 10.84 1.01
CA ARG A 425 -0.39 9.68 1.78
C ARG A 425 -0.01 8.34 1.17
N GLU A 426 0.80 8.35 0.12
CA GLU A 426 1.20 7.16 -0.60
C GLU A 426 2.03 6.22 0.28
N LEU A 427 1.81 4.91 0.14
CA LEU A 427 2.48 3.91 0.95
C LEU A 427 4.00 4.00 0.79
N GLY A 428 4.71 4.17 1.90
CA GLY A 428 6.16 4.26 1.88
C GLY A 428 6.69 5.67 1.63
N LEU A 429 5.87 6.63 1.22
CA LEU A 429 6.28 8.03 1.09
C LEU A 429 6.46 8.61 2.50
N ILE A 430 7.65 9.12 2.80
CA ILE A 430 7.99 9.64 4.14
C ILE A 430 8.25 11.14 4.13
N ARG A 431 8.64 11.71 2.99
CA ARG A 431 8.75 13.16 2.76
C ARG A 431 8.36 13.50 1.33
N TYR A 432 7.64 14.59 1.15
CA TYR A 432 7.23 15.02 -0.17
C TYR A 432 7.10 16.54 -0.26
N TRP A 433 7.95 17.15 -1.06
CA TRP A 433 7.96 18.58 -1.34
C TRP A 433 7.58 18.81 -2.81
N PRO A 434 6.35 19.27 -3.08
CA PRO A 434 5.93 19.65 -4.43
C PRO A 434 6.77 20.80 -5.01
N LEU A 435 7.28 21.71 -4.16
CA LEU A 435 8.03 22.92 -4.54
C LEU A 435 7.25 23.81 -5.52
N ASN A 436 5.96 24.02 -5.21
CA ASN A 436 5.01 24.77 -6.03
C ASN A 436 4.30 25.89 -5.26
N GLU A 437 4.81 26.22 -4.08
CA GLU A 437 4.32 27.27 -3.20
C GLU A 437 4.69 28.62 -3.82
N GLY A 438 3.76 29.22 -4.58
CA GLY A 438 4.07 30.41 -5.39
C GLY A 438 4.52 31.64 -4.62
N PHE A 439 4.13 31.78 -3.34
CA PHE A 439 4.53 32.89 -2.48
C PHE A 439 4.65 32.43 -1.02
N GLY A 440 5.69 32.91 -0.31
CA GLY A 440 5.96 32.61 1.10
C GLY A 440 7.39 32.14 1.34
N ASN A 441 7.84 32.19 2.59
CA ASN A 441 9.20 31.81 2.99
C ASN A 441 9.31 30.38 3.53
N LYS A 442 8.30 29.53 3.32
CA LYS A 442 8.26 28.16 3.83
C LYS A 442 7.84 27.19 2.75
N ILE A 443 8.61 26.11 2.62
CA ILE A 443 8.28 24.95 1.79
C ILE A 443 7.52 23.93 2.65
N VAL A 444 6.47 23.33 2.10
CA VAL A 444 5.60 22.41 2.86
C VAL A 444 5.88 20.97 2.47
N ASP A 445 6.24 20.14 3.45
CA ASP A 445 6.15 18.69 3.33
C ASP A 445 4.68 18.28 3.38
N LYS A 446 4.19 17.71 2.28
CA LYS A 446 2.79 17.31 2.12
C LYS A 446 2.46 15.99 2.83
N THR A 447 3.47 15.29 3.35
CA THR A 447 3.24 14.07 4.14
C THR A 447 2.77 14.39 5.57
N THR A 448 2.35 13.35 6.29
CA THR A 448 1.95 13.49 7.71
C THR A 448 3.11 13.83 8.64
N SER A 449 4.36 13.61 8.20
CA SER A 449 5.57 13.89 8.99
C SER A 449 5.83 15.38 9.19
N ARG A 450 5.34 16.22 8.27
CA ARG A 450 5.41 17.70 8.30
C ARG A 450 6.82 18.22 8.62
N PHE A 451 7.79 17.93 7.74
CA PHE A 451 9.10 18.60 7.75
C PHE A 451 9.06 19.87 6.87
N PRO A 452 8.70 21.06 7.42
CA PRO A 452 8.77 22.29 6.64
C PRO A 452 10.21 22.56 6.21
N GLY A 453 10.37 23.17 5.04
CA GLY A 453 11.66 23.62 4.55
C GLY A 453 11.88 25.10 4.81
N ASP A 454 13.04 25.44 5.36
CA ASP A 454 13.52 26.81 5.52
C ASP A 454 14.43 27.17 4.35
N LEU A 455 14.12 28.30 3.69
CA LEU A 455 14.86 28.79 2.52
C LEU A 455 16.25 29.30 2.93
N MET A 456 17.28 28.91 2.18
CA MET A 456 18.63 29.46 2.26
C MET A 456 18.83 30.46 1.13
N GLY A 457 18.91 31.75 1.46
CA GLY A 457 18.96 32.84 0.48
C GLY A 457 17.59 33.25 -0.08
N GLU A 458 17.57 34.24 -0.96
CA GLU A 458 16.34 34.70 -1.62
C GLU A 458 15.95 33.74 -2.74
N LEU A 459 15.07 32.79 -2.46
CA LEU A 459 14.55 31.89 -3.47
C LEU A 459 13.40 32.52 -4.26
N THR A 460 13.37 32.28 -5.56
CA THR A 460 12.33 32.79 -6.46
C THR A 460 11.55 31.64 -7.06
N CYS A 461 10.24 31.82 -7.21
CA CYS A 461 9.39 30.92 -7.94
C CYS A 461 9.05 31.53 -9.30
N GLU A 462 9.04 30.72 -10.35
CA GLU A 462 8.71 31.15 -11.71
C GLU A 462 7.62 30.24 -12.28
N GLU A 463 6.71 30.82 -13.06
CA GLU A 463 5.71 30.07 -13.81
C GLU A 463 6.36 29.39 -15.02
N VAL A 464 6.48 28.06 -14.97
CA VAL A 464 7.13 27.24 -15.99
C VAL A 464 6.24 26.06 -16.36
N ASP A 465 6.29 25.63 -17.62
CA ASP A 465 5.64 24.39 -18.05
C ASP A 465 6.32 23.18 -17.42
N VAL A 466 5.55 22.42 -16.62
CA VAL A 466 6.04 21.21 -15.95
C VAL A 466 5.57 19.94 -16.66
N PRO A 467 6.36 18.85 -16.60
CA PRO A 467 6.00 17.55 -17.17
C PRO A 467 5.04 16.80 -16.24
N LEU A 468 3.95 17.45 -15.83
CA LEU A 468 2.95 16.89 -14.92
C LEU A 468 1.58 16.90 -15.56
N LYS A 469 0.81 15.85 -15.30
CA LYS A 469 -0.62 15.81 -15.63
C LYS A 469 -1.41 16.40 -14.47
N LEU A 470 -1.68 17.70 -14.56
CA LEU A 470 -2.36 18.47 -13.50
C LEU A 470 -3.88 18.30 -13.55
N LYS A 471 -4.45 18.18 -14.74
CA LYS A 471 -5.84 17.75 -14.90
C LYS A 471 -5.93 16.24 -14.95
N LEU A 472 -6.41 15.70 -13.86
CA LEU A 472 -6.80 14.31 -13.75
C LEU A 472 -8.20 14.14 -14.35
N GLU A 473 -8.36 13.17 -15.23
CA GLU A 473 -9.67 12.70 -15.66
C GLU A 473 -10.45 12.17 -14.44
N PRO A 474 -11.79 12.17 -14.44
CA PRO A 474 -12.57 11.68 -13.29
C PRO A 474 -12.16 10.28 -12.82
N GLN A 475 -11.80 9.39 -13.75
CA GLN A 475 -11.31 8.04 -13.44
C GLN A 475 -9.93 8.07 -12.75
N GLU A 476 -9.02 8.96 -13.18
CA GLU A 476 -7.71 9.15 -12.56
C GLU A 476 -7.81 9.88 -11.21
N ARG A 477 -8.77 10.81 -11.04
CA ARG A 477 -9.06 11.41 -9.73
C ARG A 477 -9.52 10.36 -8.73
N LEU A 478 -10.38 9.44 -9.16
CA LEU A 478 -10.87 8.34 -8.32
C LEU A 478 -9.76 7.34 -7.95
N THR A 479 -8.76 7.12 -8.81
CA THR A 479 -7.61 6.26 -8.50
C THR A 479 -6.52 6.97 -7.68
N ARG A 480 -6.37 8.31 -7.84
CA ARG A 480 -5.34 9.14 -7.18
C ARG A 480 -5.73 9.76 -5.85
N SER A 481 -6.99 10.18 -5.68
CA SER A 481 -7.48 10.87 -4.46
C SER A 481 -7.49 9.99 -3.20
N THR A 482 -7.28 8.70 -3.36
CA THR A 482 -7.34 7.69 -2.31
C THR A 482 -5.95 7.20 -1.87
N GLY A 483 -4.86 7.69 -2.48
CA GLY A 483 -3.48 7.23 -2.20
C GLY A 483 -3.20 5.81 -2.73
N LEU A 484 -3.92 5.38 -3.78
CA LEU A 484 -4.26 3.97 -4.06
C LEU A 484 -3.89 3.53 -5.51
N GLU A 485 -2.92 4.20 -6.12
CA GLU A 485 -2.74 4.20 -7.59
C GLU A 485 -2.38 2.88 -8.27
N ASP A 486 -1.90 1.83 -7.60
CA ASP A 486 -1.42 0.65 -8.37
C ASP A 486 -2.52 -0.31 -8.89
N TYR A 487 -3.80 -0.19 -8.50
CA TYR A 487 -4.80 -1.23 -8.82
C TYR A 487 -6.08 -0.79 -9.55
N GLY A 488 -6.55 0.45 -9.33
CA GLY A 488 -7.87 0.86 -9.81
C GLY A 488 -7.97 1.16 -11.32
N TYR A 489 -6.88 1.66 -11.91
CA TYR A 489 -6.81 1.97 -13.35
C TYR A 489 -6.76 0.70 -14.19
N TRP A 490 -5.96 -0.28 -13.77
CA TRP A 490 -5.76 -1.53 -14.49
C TRP A 490 -7.03 -2.39 -14.54
N TYR A 491 -7.80 -2.42 -13.44
CA TYR A 491 -9.06 -3.19 -13.38
C TYR A 491 -10.15 -2.65 -14.32
N ARG A 492 -10.25 -1.31 -14.45
CA ARG A 492 -11.26 -0.67 -15.32
C ARG A 492 -10.92 -0.83 -16.80
N GLU A 493 -9.64 -0.80 -17.17
CA GLU A 493 -9.23 -1.04 -18.56
C GLU A 493 -9.41 -2.50 -18.97
N MET A 494 -9.13 -3.46 -18.09
CA MET A 494 -9.41 -4.88 -18.34
C MET A 494 -10.91 -5.16 -18.49
N ALA A 495 -11.75 -4.49 -17.69
CA ALA A 495 -13.20 -4.62 -17.79
C ALA A 495 -13.76 -4.01 -19.09
N LYS A 496 -13.20 -2.89 -19.59
CA LYS A 496 -13.58 -2.31 -20.89
C LYS A 496 -13.19 -3.21 -22.05
N GLN A 497 -11.99 -3.80 -22.01
CA GLN A 497 -11.51 -4.72 -23.05
C GLN A 497 -12.28 -6.05 -23.06
N GLN A 498 -12.72 -6.54 -21.91
CA GLN A 498 -13.62 -7.70 -21.81
C GLN A 498 -15.03 -7.38 -22.35
N LYS A 499 -15.56 -6.18 -22.11
CA LYS A 499 -16.85 -5.75 -22.70
C LYS A 499 -16.79 -5.61 -24.21
N ALA A 500 -15.68 -5.10 -24.76
CA ALA A 500 -15.49 -4.98 -26.21
C ALA A 500 -15.35 -6.34 -26.93
N LYS A 501 -14.86 -7.38 -26.24
CA LYS A 501 -14.83 -8.76 -26.75
C LYS A 501 -16.16 -9.52 -26.64
N ALA A 502 -17.11 -9.03 -25.85
CA ALA A 502 -18.39 -9.70 -25.58
C ALA A 502 -19.52 -9.31 -26.55
N GLN A 503 -19.28 -8.37 -27.47
CA GLN A 503 -20.24 -8.01 -28.51
C GLN A 503 -20.02 -8.94 -29.71
N ALA A 504 -20.76 -10.06 -29.73
CA ALA A 504 -20.73 -11.02 -30.82
C ALA A 504 -21.27 -10.39 -32.12
N ASP A 505 -20.62 -10.73 -33.25
CA ASP A 505 -21.13 -10.44 -34.60
C ASP A 505 -22.58 -10.93 -34.74
N PRO A 506 -23.46 -10.16 -35.42
CA PRO A 506 -24.83 -10.61 -35.66
C PRO A 506 -24.82 -11.89 -36.51
N PRO A 507 -25.66 -12.88 -36.18
CA PRO A 507 -25.63 -14.17 -36.86
C PRO A 507 -26.03 -14.05 -38.33
N PHE A 508 -25.20 -14.64 -39.21
CA PHE A 508 -25.50 -14.93 -40.61
C PHE A 508 -26.85 -15.68 -40.72
N LEU A 509 -27.85 -15.05 -41.34
CA LEU A 509 -29.12 -15.70 -41.68
C LEU A 509 -28.88 -16.73 -42.79
N ARG A 510 -28.90 -18.02 -42.45
CA ARG A 510 -29.04 -19.09 -43.44
C ARG A 510 -30.48 -19.10 -43.97
N GLY A 511 -30.66 -18.61 -45.20
CA GLY A 511 -31.92 -18.72 -45.94
C GLY A 511 -32.32 -20.18 -46.14
N ARG A 512 -33.58 -20.51 -45.83
CA ARG A 512 -34.20 -21.79 -46.20
C ARG A 512 -34.57 -21.75 -47.67
N ILE A 513 -34.16 -22.79 -48.38
CA ILE A 513 -34.73 -23.19 -49.68
C ILE A 513 -36.13 -23.75 -49.41
N TRP A 514 -37.14 -23.25 -50.12
CA TRP A 514 -38.37 -24.00 -50.40
C TRP A 514 -38.66 -23.91 -51.90
N ARG A 515 -38.76 -25.11 -52.49
CA ARG A 515 -39.35 -25.55 -53.78
C ARG A 515 -39.35 -24.63 -54.98
#